data_AF-A0A9E2H4E2-F1
#
_entry.id   AF-A0A9E2H4E2-F1
#
_cell.length_a   1.000
_cell.length_b   1.000
_cell.length_c   1.000
_cell.angle_alpha   90.00
_cell.angle_beta   90.00
_cell.angle_gamma   90.00
#
_symmetry.space_group_name_H-M   'P 1'
#
loop_
_entity.id
_entity.type
_entity.pdbx_description
1 polymer ?
#
loop_
_entity_poly.entity_id
_entity_poly.type
_entity_poly.pdbx_seq_one_letter_code
_entity_poly.pdbx_strand_id
1 'polypeptide(L)'
;MDNALRRAAVRGVKVHVMTSDWSKRKPTVNFLKSLNVVPNIEVKMSTIPEWSGGFIPFARVGHRKYLLVDGEKCWLGTSNWEKKLQYYF
;
A
#
# COMPACT_ATOMS: atom_id res chain seq x y z
N MET A 1 1.92 -11.59 -1.34
CA MET A 1 1.00 -10.58 -0.79
C MET A 1 -0.37 -10.55 -1.48
N ASP A 2 -0.46 -10.33 -2.80
CA ASP A 2 -1.74 -10.25 -3.55
C ASP A 2 -2.78 -11.33 -3.19
N ASN A 3 -2.42 -12.60 -3.36
CA ASN A 3 -3.29 -13.73 -3.03
C ASN A 3 -3.79 -13.70 -1.57
N ALA A 4 -2.99 -13.23 -0.62
CA ALA A 4 -3.40 -13.16 0.78
C ALA A 4 -4.49 -12.10 0.99
N LEU A 5 -4.34 -10.92 0.37
CA LEU A 5 -5.34 -9.85 0.43
C LEU A 5 -6.66 -10.30 -0.21
N ARG A 6 -6.59 -10.90 -1.40
CA ARG A 6 -7.78 -11.44 -2.10
C ARG A 6 -8.47 -12.53 -1.29
N ARG A 7 -7.72 -13.47 -0.72
CA ARG A 7 -8.30 -14.52 0.14
C ARG A 7 -8.94 -13.95 1.40
N ALA A 8 -8.37 -12.92 2.01
CA ALA A 8 -8.97 -12.27 3.18
C ALA A 8 -10.30 -11.62 2.80
N ALA A 9 -10.33 -10.89 1.69
CA ALA A 9 -11.54 -10.26 1.17
C ALA A 9 -12.66 -11.26 0.86
N VAL A 10 -12.33 -12.42 0.29
CA VAL A 10 -13.27 -13.54 0.02
C VAL A 10 -13.85 -14.12 1.32
N ARG A 11 -13.10 -14.12 2.42
CA ARG A 11 -13.62 -14.51 3.75
C ARG A 11 -14.49 -13.43 4.40
N GLY A 12 -14.72 -12.30 3.75
CA GLY A 12 -15.52 -11.18 4.27
C GLY A 12 -14.73 -10.14 5.07
N VAL A 13 -13.40 -10.24 5.12
CA VAL A 13 -12.56 -9.23 5.80
C VAL A 13 -12.52 -7.95 4.97
N LYS A 14 -12.77 -6.80 5.60
CA LYS A 14 -12.56 -5.48 4.97
C LYS A 14 -11.07 -5.18 4.91
N VAL A 15 -10.54 -5.00 3.69
CA VAL A 15 -9.12 -4.75 3.46
C VAL A 15 -8.94 -3.34 2.91
N HIS A 16 -8.19 -2.50 3.62
CA HIS A 16 -7.79 -1.18 3.13
C HIS A 16 -6.32 -1.20 2.73
N VAL A 17 -6.03 -0.84 1.49
CA VAL A 17 -4.67 -0.71 0.96
C VAL A 17 -4.40 0.76 0.71
N MET A 18 -3.37 1.30 1.34
CA MET A 18 -2.92 2.67 1.12
C MET A 18 -1.51 2.69 0.54
N THR A 19 -1.30 3.43 -0.55
CA THR A 19 0.03 3.64 -1.13
C THR A 19 0.33 5.12 -1.30
N SER A 20 1.60 5.51 -1.23
CA SER A 20 2.01 6.85 -1.65
C SER A 20 1.78 7.04 -3.15
N ASP A 21 1.39 8.23 -3.58
CA ASP A 21 1.32 8.64 -4.98
C ASP A 21 2.70 8.57 -5.69
N TRP A 22 3.79 8.55 -4.95
CA TRP A 22 5.12 8.18 -5.44
C TRP A 22 5.18 6.76 -6.07
N SER A 23 4.19 5.92 -5.79
CA SER A 23 4.02 4.60 -6.42
C SER A 23 3.24 4.64 -7.73
N LYS A 24 2.83 5.83 -8.21
CA LYS A 24 2.00 6.04 -9.42
C LYS A 24 2.80 5.85 -10.72
N ARG A 25 3.35 4.66 -10.89
CA ARG A 25 4.06 4.21 -12.09
C ARG A 25 3.51 2.87 -12.56
N LYS A 26 3.66 2.57 -13.85
CA LYS A 26 3.42 1.21 -14.34
C LYS A 26 4.60 0.31 -13.89
N PRO A 27 4.36 -0.98 -13.56
CA PRO A 27 3.07 -1.69 -13.57
C PRO A 27 2.22 -1.51 -12.31
N THR A 28 2.71 -0.84 -11.26
CA THR A 28 2.08 -0.72 -9.94
C THR A 28 0.63 -0.21 -10.00
N VAL A 29 0.35 0.82 -10.80
CA VAL A 29 -1.02 1.36 -10.93
C VAL A 29 -2.01 0.32 -11.46
N ASN A 30 -1.60 -0.52 -12.42
CA ASN A 30 -2.49 -1.55 -12.96
C ASN A 30 -2.79 -2.62 -11.91
N PHE A 31 -1.80 -3.00 -11.11
CA PHE A 31 -1.97 -3.91 -10.00
C PHE A 31 -2.90 -3.36 -8.92
N LEU A 32 -2.73 -2.09 -8.54
CA LEU A 32 -3.61 -1.45 -7.56
C LEU A 32 -5.06 -1.35 -8.07
N LYS A 33 -5.25 -1.06 -9.36
CA LYS A 33 -6.58 -1.10 -9.99
C LYS A 33 -7.19 -2.49 -9.97
N SER A 34 -6.40 -3.54 -10.22
CA SER A 34 -6.91 -4.92 -10.20
C SER A 34 -7.26 -5.43 -8.80
N LEU A 35 -6.68 -4.84 -7.74
CA LEU A 35 -7.11 -5.08 -6.36
C LEU A 35 -8.41 -4.36 -6.03
N ASN A 36 -8.57 -3.11 -6.46
CA ASN A 36 -9.72 -2.27 -6.12
C ASN A 36 -11.05 -2.74 -6.74
N VAL A 37 -11.02 -3.65 -7.72
CA VAL A 37 -12.24 -4.26 -8.28
C VAL A 37 -12.72 -5.47 -7.47
N VAL A 38 -11.95 -5.94 -6.48
CA VAL A 38 -12.34 -7.06 -5.62
C VAL A 38 -13.28 -6.56 -4.52
N PRO A 39 -14.46 -7.19 -4.32
CA PRO A 39 -15.32 -6.86 -3.19
C PRO A 39 -14.55 -6.90 -1.86
N ASN A 40 -14.89 -6.00 -0.94
CA ASN A 40 -14.23 -5.83 0.36
C ASN A 40 -12.77 -5.32 0.32
N ILE A 41 -12.23 -4.95 -0.85
CA ILE A 41 -10.93 -4.27 -0.94
C ILE A 41 -11.14 -2.81 -1.36
N GLU A 42 -10.59 -1.88 -0.58
CA GLU A 42 -10.51 -0.47 -0.94
C GLU A 42 -9.04 -0.07 -1.10
N VAL A 43 -8.70 0.53 -2.24
CA VAL A 43 -7.37 1.06 -2.51
C VAL A 43 -7.40 2.58 -2.56
N LYS A 44 -6.57 3.23 -1.74
CA LYS A 44 -6.41 4.69 -1.71
C LYS A 44 -4.95 5.08 -1.92
N MET A 45 -4.74 6.25 -2.52
CA MET A 45 -3.42 6.88 -2.60
C MET A 45 -3.34 8.05 -1.64
N SER A 46 -2.22 8.17 -0.92
CA SER A 46 -1.91 9.36 -0.13
C SER A 46 -0.98 10.28 -0.92
N THR A 47 -1.31 11.57 -0.96
CA THR A 47 -0.48 12.62 -1.56
C THR A 47 -0.05 13.59 -0.47
N ILE A 48 1.23 13.96 -0.48
CA ILE A 48 1.73 15.07 0.34
C ILE A 48 1.73 16.31 -0.56
N PRO A 49 1.08 17.42 -0.17
CA PRO A 49 1.10 18.64 -0.96
C PRO A 49 2.52 19.13 -1.23
N GLU A 50 2.73 19.67 -2.44
CA GLU A 50 3.98 20.32 -2.80
C GLU A 50 4.28 21.49 -1.87
N TRP A 51 5.58 21.75 -1.69
CA TRP A 51 6.02 22.92 -0.95
C TRP A 51 5.86 24.18 -1.82
N SER A 52 5.61 25.33 -1.21
CA SER A 52 5.41 26.60 -1.92
C SER A 52 6.60 27.03 -2.78
N GLY A 53 7.82 26.57 -2.47
CA GLY A 53 9.01 26.80 -3.29
C GLY A 53 9.24 25.78 -4.41
N GLY A 54 8.28 24.89 -4.66
CA GLY A 54 8.31 23.90 -5.73
C GLY A 54 8.78 22.51 -5.30
N PHE A 55 9.05 21.68 -6.31
CA PHE A 55 9.45 20.29 -6.13
C PHE A 55 10.83 20.16 -5.47
N ILE A 56 10.91 19.31 -4.45
CA ILE A 56 12.16 18.94 -3.79
C ILE A 56 12.43 17.46 -4.09
N PRO A 57 13.51 17.12 -4.82
CA PRO A 57 13.85 15.74 -5.11
C PRO A 57 13.97 14.88 -3.85
N PHE A 58 13.38 13.69 -3.87
CA PHE A 58 13.40 12.70 -2.79
C PHE A 58 12.86 13.15 -1.42
N ALA A 59 12.27 14.34 -1.33
CA ALA A 59 11.65 14.86 -0.12
C ALA A 59 10.12 14.86 -0.24
N ARG A 60 9.44 15.09 0.90
CA ARG A 60 7.97 15.11 0.98
C ARG A 60 7.34 13.80 0.46
N VAL A 61 7.86 12.67 0.94
CA VAL A 61 7.42 11.32 0.54
C VAL A 61 6.76 10.58 1.70
N GLY A 62 5.60 9.99 1.46
CA GLY A 62 5.02 8.99 2.37
C GLY A 62 5.77 7.67 2.26
N HIS A 63 6.65 7.34 3.22
CA HIS A 63 7.49 6.13 3.17
C HIS A 63 7.19 5.09 4.28
N ARG A 64 5.94 5.07 4.76
CA ARG A 64 5.49 4.16 5.83
C ARG A 64 5.27 2.75 5.27
N LYS A 65 5.67 1.72 6.03
CA LYS A 65 5.28 0.32 5.77
C LYS A 65 4.79 -0.29 7.06
N TYR A 66 3.48 -0.46 7.17
CA TYR A 66 2.88 -1.14 8.29
C TYR A 66 1.59 -1.84 7.85
N LEU A 67 1.17 -2.81 8.64
CA LEU A 67 -0.13 -3.47 8.56
C LEU A 67 -0.74 -3.46 9.96
N LEU A 68 -2.02 -3.10 10.04
CA LEU A 68 -2.82 -3.21 11.25
C LEU A 68 -3.94 -4.21 10.98
N VAL A 69 -4.16 -5.13 11.91
CA VAL A 69 -5.25 -6.11 11.88
C VAL A 69 -6.12 -5.87 13.10
N ASP A 70 -7.39 -5.55 12.87
CA ASP A 70 -8.44 -5.34 13.87
C ASP A 70 -8.14 -4.29 14.96
N GLY A 71 -7.12 -3.45 14.75
CA GLY A 71 -6.66 -2.49 15.76
C GLY A 71 -5.76 -3.08 16.85
N GLU A 72 -5.53 -4.39 16.84
CA GLU A 72 -4.85 -5.10 17.94
C GLU A 72 -3.45 -5.60 17.56
N LYS A 73 -3.26 -6.00 16.29
CA LYS A 73 -1.99 -6.57 15.81
C LYS A 73 -1.37 -5.67 14.77
N CYS A 74 -0.10 -5.32 14.97
CA CYS A 74 0.65 -4.46 14.07
C CYS A 74 1.91 -5.16 13.56
N TRP A 75 2.14 -5.07 12.25
CA TRP A 75 3.47 -5.25 11.67
C TRP A 75 4.00 -3.88 11.28
N LEU A 76 5.19 -3.52 11.75
CA LEU A 76 5.90 -2.30 11.39
C LEU A 76 7.28 -2.69 10.89
N GLY A 77 7.71 -2.15 9.75
CA GLY A 77 8.99 -2.48 9.19
C GLY A 77 9.60 -1.41 8.30
N THR A 78 10.89 -1.57 8.03
CA THR A 78 11.67 -0.73 7.12
C THR A 78 11.62 -1.24 5.67
N SER A 79 11.38 -2.54 5.49
CA SER A 79 11.27 -3.20 4.18
C SER A 79 9.97 -2.84 3.44
N ASN A 80 10.09 -2.57 2.15
CA ASN A 80 8.91 -2.48 1.28
C ASN A 80 8.24 -3.85 1.11
N TRP A 81 6.96 -3.82 0.74
CA TRP A 81 6.15 -5.01 0.54
C TRP A 81 6.34 -5.60 -0.86
N GLU A 82 7.58 -5.97 -1.15
CA GLU A 82 7.99 -6.60 -2.40
C GLU A 82 8.63 -7.96 -2.15
N LYS A 83 8.49 -8.88 -3.10
CA LYS A 83 8.99 -10.26 -2.97
C LYS A 83 10.47 -10.32 -2.59
N LYS A 84 11.30 -9.41 -3.12
CA LYS A 84 12.74 -9.34 -2.84
C LYS A 84 13.08 -8.86 -1.42
N LEU A 85 12.17 -8.20 -0.72
CA LEU A 85 12.43 -7.69 0.62
C LEU A 85 11.65 -8.46 1.70
N GLN A 86 10.89 -9.48 1.30
CA GLN A 86 10.06 -10.32 2.17
C GLN A 86 10.62 -11.75 2.35
N TYR A 87 11.94 -11.98 2.17
CA TYR A 87 12.57 -13.31 2.14
C TYR A 87 12.49 -14.19 3.41
N TYR A 88 11.66 -13.85 4.41
CA TYR A 88 11.67 -14.55 5.70
C TYR A 88 10.29 -14.95 6.26
N PHE A 89 9.19 -14.89 5.49
CA PHE A 89 7.87 -15.35 5.94
C PHE A 89 7.04 -15.96 4.81
#